data_AF-A0A4Q5QNI3-F1
#
_entry.id   AF-A0A4Q5QNI3-F1
#
_cell.length_a   1.000
_cell.length_b   1.000
_cell.length_c   1.000
_cell.angle_alpha   90.00
_cell.angle_beta   90.00
_cell.angle_gamma   90.00
#
_symmetry.space_group_name_H-M   'P 1'
#
loop_
_entity.id
_entity.type
_entity.pdbx_description
1 polymer ?
#
loop_
_entity_poly.entity_id
_entity_poly.type
_entity_poly.pdbx_seq_one_letter_code
_entity_poly.pdbx_strand_id
1 'polypeptide(L)'
;MSNIVVFGASGQLGQCLAHVAHERNTQGLIFPPEDQANILNPAGLRALFEQHRPAYVINCAAYTAVDKAEDEVDIARKVNRDGAENLA
;
A
#
# COMPACT_ATOMS: atom_id res chain seq x y z
N MET A 1 19.64 -8.09 -1.08
CA MET A 1 18.23 -8.50 -1.20
C MET A 1 17.44 -7.25 -1.54
N SER A 2 16.51 -7.32 -2.49
CA SER A 2 15.75 -6.13 -2.91
C SER A 2 14.58 -5.90 -1.95
N ASN A 3 14.40 -4.65 -1.51
CA ASN A 3 13.29 -4.29 -0.63
C ASN A 3 11.97 -4.20 -1.43
N ILE A 4 10.88 -4.70 -0.85
CA ILE A 4 9.53 -4.67 -1.40
C ILE A 4 8.63 -4.01 -0.36
N VAL A 5 7.99 -2.89 -0.73
CA VAL A 5 7.04 -2.20 0.17
C VAL A 5 5.63 -2.64 -0.16
N VAL A 6 4.86 -3.01 0.86
CA VAL A 6 3.46 -3.44 0.74
C VAL A 6 2.55 -2.35 1.32
N PHE A 7 1.73 -1.73 0.47
CA PHE A 7 0.71 -0.76 0.88
C PHE A 7 -0.61 -1.47 1.19
N GLY A 8 -1.40 -0.90 2.11
CA GLY A 8 -2.65 -1.55 2.55
C GLY A 8 -2.40 -2.80 3.41
N ALA A 9 -1.32 -2.79 4.21
CA ALA A 9 -0.89 -3.93 5.02
C ALA A 9 -1.95 -4.37 6.06
N SER A 10 -2.82 -3.46 6.49
CA SER A 10 -3.93 -3.74 7.41
C SER A 10 -5.13 -4.42 6.75
N GLY A 11 -5.22 -4.41 5.41
CA GLY A 11 -6.28 -5.08 4.65
C GLY A 11 -6.09 -6.59 4.55
N GLN A 12 -7.12 -7.29 4.04
CA GLN A 12 -7.14 -8.76 3.98
C GLN A 12 -5.89 -9.35 3.31
N LEU A 13 -5.56 -8.90 2.09
CA LEU A 13 -4.40 -9.39 1.36
C LEU A 13 -3.08 -8.99 2.02
N GLY A 14 -2.97 -7.76 2.54
CA GLY A 14 -1.79 -7.28 3.25
C GLY A 14 -1.46 -8.13 4.48
N GLN A 15 -2.47 -8.47 5.29
CA GLN A 15 -2.32 -9.35 6.44
C GLN A 15 -1.94 -10.78 6.04
N CYS A 16 -2.57 -11.34 4.99
CA CYS A 16 -2.21 -12.65 4.47
C CYS A 16 -0.75 -12.69 3.99
N LEU A 17 -0.29 -11.66 3.28
CA LEU A 17 1.10 -11.54 2.83
C LEU A 17 2.06 -11.46 4.02
N ALA A 18 1.76 -10.66 5.04
CA ALA A 18 2.58 -10.54 6.24
C ALA A 18 2.68 -11.89 6.99
N HIS A 19 1.55 -12.59 7.13
CA HIS A 19 1.50 -13.90 7.76
C HIS A 19 2.35 -14.93 7.03
N VAL A 20 2.15 -15.09 5.71
CA VAL A 20 2.92 -16.04 4.89
C VAL A 20 4.40 -15.67 4.83
N ALA A 21 4.73 -14.37 4.77
CA ALA A 21 6.12 -13.91 4.79
C ALA A 21 6.81 -14.31 6.10
N HIS A 22 6.12 -14.17 7.23
CA HIS A 22 6.61 -14.60 8.54
C HIS A 22 6.79 -16.14 8.60
N GLU A 23 5.77 -16.92 8.23
CA GLU A 23 5.83 -18.39 8.24
C GLU A 23 6.97 -18.95 7.38
N ARG A 24 7.23 -18.33 6.23
CA ARG A 24 8.25 -18.77 5.27
C ARG A 24 9.61 -18.12 5.49
N ASN A 25 9.76 -17.26 6.50
CA ASN A 25 10.97 -16.45 6.73
C ASN A 25 11.40 -15.68 5.46
N THR A 26 10.41 -15.11 4.75
CA THR A 26 10.62 -14.35 3.53
C THR A 26 11.17 -12.97 3.90
N GLN A 27 12.41 -12.70 3.52
CA GLN A 27 13.08 -11.43 3.81
C GLN A 27 12.79 -10.38 2.73
N GLY A 28 12.93 -9.11 3.10
CA GLY A 28 12.85 -7.97 2.17
C GLY A 28 11.45 -7.39 1.97
N LEU A 29 10.39 -7.99 2.53
CA LEU A 29 9.07 -7.35 2.59
C LEU A 29 9.00 -6.37 3.75
N ILE A 30 8.46 -5.20 3.48
CA ILE A 30 8.27 -4.10 4.42
C ILE A 30 6.78 -3.78 4.44
N PHE A 31 6.19 -3.79 5.62
CA PHE A 31 4.77 -3.51 5.87
C PHE A 31 4.68 -2.27 6.75
N PRO A 32 4.76 -1.05 6.18
CA PRO A 32 4.71 0.16 6.97
C PRO A 32 3.29 0.37 7.54
N PRO A 33 3.18 1.04 8.69
CA PRO A 33 1.89 1.43 9.24
C PRO A 33 1.17 2.43 8.31
N GLU A 34 -0.15 2.50 8.43
CA GLU A 34 -1.02 3.26 7.52
C GLU A 34 -0.69 4.77 7.48
N ASP A 35 -0.27 5.34 8.60
CA ASP A 35 0.15 6.75 8.72
C ASP A 35 1.41 7.07 7.88
N GLN A 36 2.30 6.09 7.70
CA GLN A 36 3.52 6.19 6.89
C GLN A 36 3.33 5.71 5.45
N ALA A 37 2.26 4.96 5.18
CA ALA A 37 1.95 4.35 3.88
C ALA A 37 0.65 4.90 3.25
N ASN A 38 0.31 6.16 3.52
CA ASN A 38 -0.85 6.78 2.90
C ASN A 38 -0.57 7.09 1.42
N ILE A 39 -1.20 6.33 0.52
CA ILE A 39 -1.04 6.46 -0.94
C ILE A 39 -1.56 7.80 -1.51
N LEU A 40 -2.28 8.58 -0.70
CA LEU A 40 -2.76 9.92 -1.04
C LEU A 40 -1.85 11.04 -0.52
N ASN A 41 -0.71 10.72 0.08
CA ASN A 41 0.25 11.67 0.61
C ASN A 41 1.60 11.57 -0.13
N PRO A 42 1.78 12.26 -1.27
CA PRO A 42 3.02 12.20 -2.05
C PRO A 42 4.28 12.56 -1.28
N ALA A 43 4.20 13.47 -0.29
CA ALA A 43 5.35 13.83 0.52
C ALA A 43 5.77 12.70 1.46
N GLY A 44 4.80 12.02 2.08
CA GLY A 44 5.04 10.82 2.89
C GLY A 44 5.59 9.66 2.07
N LEU A 45 5.03 9.43 0.87
CA LEU A 45 5.52 8.41 -0.06
C LEU A 45 6.99 8.66 -0.46
N ARG A 46 7.35 9.92 -0.76
CA ARG A 46 8.73 10.28 -1.07
C ARG A 46 9.69 9.95 0.08
N ALA A 47 9.34 10.34 1.30
CA ALA A 47 10.14 10.03 2.48
C ALA A 47 10.29 8.51 2.70
N LEU A 48 9.19 7.76 2.54
CA LEU A 48 9.18 6.29 2.64
C LEU A 48 10.08 5.64 1.59
N PHE A 49 10.01 6.10 0.34
CA PHE A 49 10.83 5.58 -0.77
C PHE A 49 12.31 5.95 -0.63
N GLU A 50 12.64 7.14 -0.14
CA GLU A 50 14.02 7.52 0.17
C GLU A 50 14.61 6.68 1.30
N GLN A 51 13.81 6.40 2.33
CA GLN A 51 14.20 5.58 3.48
C GLN A 51 14.43 4.12 3.09
N HIS A 52 13.49 3.51 2.38
CA HIS A 52 13.50 2.07 2.14
C HIS A 52 14.09 1.66 0.79
N ARG A 53 14.20 2.59 -0.18
CA ARG A 53 14.68 2.35 -1.54
C ARG A 53 14.15 1.04 -2.13
N PRO A 54 12.81 0.87 -2.19
CA PRO A 54 12.23 -0.38 -2.68
C PRO A 54 12.59 -0.61 -4.14
N ALA A 55 12.83 -1.86 -4.52
CA ALA A 55 12.91 -2.26 -5.92
C ALA A 55 11.52 -2.58 -6.48
N TYR A 56 10.56 -2.91 -5.62
CA TYR A 56 9.19 -3.26 -6.00
C TYR A 56 8.19 -2.72 -4.98
N VAL A 57 6.97 -2.49 -5.46
CA VAL A 57 5.82 -2.12 -4.65
C VAL A 57 4.70 -3.13 -4.88
N ILE A 58 4.03 -3.54 -3.80
CA ILE A 58 2.77 -4.28 -3.85
C ILE A 58 1.70 -3.36 -3.29
N ASN A 59 0.77 -2.91 -4.13
CA ASN A 59 -0.32 -2.06 -3.69
C ASN A 59 -1.57 -2.88 -3.37
N CYS A 60 -1.88 -3.04 -2.08
CA CYS A 60 -3.14 -3.61 -1.60
C CYS A 60 -4.09 -2.54 -1.03
N ALA A 61 -3.72 -1.26 -1.06
CA ALA A 61 -4.55 -0.17 -0.57
C ALA A 61 -5.60 0.22 -1.64
N ALA A 62 -6.87 0.16 -1.26
CA ALA A 62 -7.99 0.47 -2.13
C ALA A 62 -9.23 0.87 -1.31
N TYR A 63 -10.10 1.66 -1.92
CA TYR A 63 -11.47 1.85 -1.49
C TYR A 63 -12.32 0.70 -2.06
N THR A 64 -12.85 -0.16 -1.19
CA THR A 64 -13.51 -1.43 -1.58
C THR A 64 -14.99 -1.51 -1.20
N ALA A 65 -15.57 -0.45 -0.63
CA ALA A 65 -17.00 -0.40 -0.33
C ALA A 65 -17.80 -0.13 -1.62
N VAL A 66 -18.06 -1.18 -2.40
CA VAL A 66 -18.64 -1.09 -3.75
C VAL A 66 -19.97 -0.32 -3.76
N ASP A 67 -20.89 -0.66 -2.86
CA ASP A 67 -22.20 0.00 -2.77
C ASP A 67 -22.07 1.52 -2.56
N LYS A 68 -21.09 1.93 -1.76
CA LYS A 68 -20.85 3.34 -1.46
C LYS A 68 -20.07 4.06 -2.54
N ALA A 69 -19.33 3.34 -3.39
CA ALA A 69 -18.50 3.95 -4.42
C ALA A 69 -19.32 4.71 -5.48
N GLU A 70 -20.61 4.37 -5.64
CA GLU A 70 -21.55 5.07 -6.53
C GLU A 70 -21.90 6.46 -5.99
N ASP A 71 -22.04 6.61 -4.67
CA ASP A 71 -22.32 7.88 -4.01
C ASP A 71 -21.04 8.67 -3.70
N GLU A 72 -19.98 7.95 -3.32
CA GLU A 72 -18.69 8.47 -2.85
C GLU A 72 -17.63 8.43 -3.98
N VAL A 73 -18.03 8.83 -5.19
CA VAL A 73 -17.19 8.72 -6.41
C VAL A 73 -15.83 9.40 -6.26
N ASP A 74 -15.81 10.58 -5.63
CA ASP A 74 -14.59 11.38 -5.49
C ASP A 74 -13.53 10.66 -4.65
N ILE A 75 -13.90 10.12 -3.49
CA ILE A 75 -12.94 9.38 -2.65
C ILE A 75 -12.58 8.03 -3.26
N ALA A 76 -13.54 7.33 -3.88
CA ALA A 76 -13.28 6.07 -4.57
C ALA A 76 -12.24 6.27 -5.69
N ARG A 77 -12.38 7.31 -6.51
CA ARG A 77 -11.40 7.68 -7.55
C ARG A 77 -10.08 8.13 -6.94
N LYS A 78 -10.12 8.98 -5.91
CA LYS A 78 -8.92 9.48 -5.26
C LYS A 78 -8.05 8.33 -4.77
N VAL A 79 -8.64 7.35 -4.07
CA VAL A 79 -7.90 6.17 -3.59
C VAL A 79 -7.50 5.24 -4.73
N ASN A 80 -8.43 4.81 -5.58
CA ASN A 80 -8.20 3.70 -6.52
C ASN A 80 -7.49 4.11 -7.82
N ARG A 81 -7.54 5.40 -8.20
CA ARG A 81 -6.85 5.94 -9.38
C ARG A 81 -5.65 6.78 -8.96
N ASP A 82 -5.89 7.89 -8.26
CA ASP A 82 -4.82 8.85 -7.96
C ASP A 82 -3.81 8.24 -6.97
N GLY A 83 -4.29 7.46 -5.99
CA GLY A 83 -3.44 6.72 -5.07
C GLY A 83 -2.56 5.68 -5.77
N ALA A 84 -3.06 5.01 -6.81
CA ALA A 84 -2.27 4.08 -7.61
C ALA A 84 -1.24 4.81 -8.49
N GLU A 85 -1.62 5.95 -9.09
CA GLU A 85 -0.73 6.81 -9.86
C GLU A 85 0.43 7.34 -9.03
N ASN A 86 0.18 7.72 -7.77
CA ASN A 86 1.23 8.20 -6.85
C ASN A 86 2.33 7.16 -6.54
N LEU A 87 2.10 5.88 -6.84
CA LEU A 87 3.06 4.79 -6.62
C LEU A 87 3.85 4.41 -7.89
N ALA A 88 3.54 5.00 -9.04
CA ALA A 88 4.11 4.67 -10.35
C ALA A 88 5.33 5.54 -10.73
#